data_AF-A0A954PCA1-F1
#
_entry.id   AF-A0A954PCA1-F1
#
_cell.length_a   1.000
_cell.length_b   1.000
_cell.length_c   1.000
_cell.angle_alpha   90.00
_cell.angle_beta   90.00
_cell.angle_gamma   90.00
#
_symmetry.space_group_name_H-M   'P 1'
#
loop_
_entity.id
_entity.type
_entity.pdbx_description
1 polymer ?
#
loop_
_entity_poly.entity_id
_entity_poly.type
_entity_poly.pdbx_seq_one_letter_code
_entity_poly.pdbx_strand_id
1 'polypeptide(L)'
;MFSKTMIPTLFMVLCICFTTHSAYAAEVTPENATKILRERCYRCHGGAAKEAGLDVLSLSNLIEQRGDSSSPSAFVVPGKPDESKLIRVLKGGEESYMPDEGSPEAKEMTQEEKDLLREWVAAGALFPEVKSRRFISETDILKAMRDYLLSIKADDRGNIRFYTFTHLHNNPDVSDLDLRYYRAALSKAINSLTKEREIILPIALPGTDESVYVIDLHRLGWDRRHLWESILGKYPYGLKFDFIRDETQKQLWKDVVQFSGAEVPYLRADWFVLTATQPPLYHQLLDIPETLMELEAELNLNILDNFLEGKVARSGYAKSGVSKQNRLLERHEAPGTPYFWISYDFLPRRAKGDLSRFPLGPQFEHNPFNNQAFDHDGGEVIWSLPNGMQAYMLVDGKGARIDAGPIDVVFDRSAVLGTPKIINGISCIYCHRNGMITDFRDELRQAETLGGAPRDHVLKIYPTDDAMQRVVKQDQELFLRSLEKVVGPFLKVGDDAKKLISEFPEPVGKVAEMYSRDLTARAMALELGVEKVEILQAKIDANRDLLRFGLGTMTQDPPGTLKREKWETQDGTSLMQDVASQLRMGLPYVPARSAGTP
;
A
#
# COMPACT_ATOMS: atom_id res chain seq x y z
N MET A 1 28.00 -49.55 -73.54
CA MET A 1 26.68 -48.91 -73.73
C MET A 1 26.28 -48.29 -72.40
N PHE A 2 26.44 -46.98 -72.28
CA PHE A 2 26.13 -46.21 -71.09
C PHE A 2 24.63 -45.97 -71.00
N SER A 3 23.98 -46.37 -69.90
CA SER A 3 22.64 -45.91 -69.56
C SER A 3 22.69 -45.23 -68.20
N LYS A 4 22.41 -43.93 -68.20
CA LYS A 4 22.51 -43.00 -67.08
C LYS A 4 21.36 -43.25 -66.10
N THR A 5 21.69 -43.54 -64.85
CA THR A 5 20.78 -43.45 -63.70
C THR A 5 20.68 -41.99 -63.25
N MET A 6 19.53 -41.36 -63.46
CA MET A 6 19.21 -40.04 -62.90
C MET A 6 18.64 -40.20 -61.49
N ILE A 7 19.29 -39.56 -60.53
CA ILE A 7 18.83 -39.35 -59.15
C ILE A 7 17.86 -38.16 -59.17
N PRO A 8 16.63 -38.27 -58.63
CA PRO A 8 15.76 -37.12 -58.51
C PRO A 8 16.15 -36.30 -57.27
N THR A 9 16.58 -35.05 -57.52
CA THR A 9 16.88 -34.04 -56.50
C THR A 9 15.60 -33.63 -55.78
N LEU A 10 15.51 -33.90 -54.49
CA LEU A 10 14.44 -33.47 -53.59
C LEU A 10 14.56 -31.95 -53.35
N PHE A 11 13.74 -31.15 -54.05
CA PHE A 11 13.61 -29.72 -53.78
C PHE A 11 12.76 -29.52 -52.52
N MET A 12 13.44 -29.33 -51.37
CA MET A 12 12.82 -28.91 -50.12
C MET A 12 12.43 -27.44 -50.25
N VAL A 13 11.16 -27.16 -50.56
CA VAL A 13 10.58 -25.82 -50.48
C VAL A 13 10.46 -25.46 -49.00
N LEU A 14 11.41 -24.68 -48.52
CA LEU A 14 11.37 -24.04 -47.21
C LEU A 14 10.26 -22.97 -47.24
N CYS A 15 9.04 -23.32 -46.86
CA CYS A 15 8.00 -22.35 -46.52
C CYS A 15 8.44 -21.61 -45.26
N ILE A 16 9.10 -20.47 -45.45
CA ILE A 16 9.29 -19.47 -44.39
C ILE A 16 7.91 -18.87 -44.14
N CYS A 17 7.16 -19.45 -43.20
CA CYS A 17 6.05 -18.76 -42.57
C CYS A 17 6.64 -17.56 -41.83
N PHE A 18 6.64 -16.38 -42.47
CA PHE A 18 6.72 -15.12 -41.76
C PHE A 18 5.49 -15.05 -40.84
N THR A 19 5.65 -15.50 -39.60
CA THR A 19 4.77 -15.07 -38.52
C THR A 19 5.03 -13.60 -38.33
N THR A 20 4.24 -12.75 -38.98
CA THR A 20 4.13 -11.35 -38.62
C THR A 20 3.66 -11.34 -37.16
N HIS A 21 4.58 -11.07 -36.24
CA HIS A 21 4.23 -10.55 -34.93
C HIS A 21 3.61 -9.18 -35.19
N SER A 22 2.30 -9.16 -35.45
CA SER A 22 1.53 -7.93 -35.33
C SER A 22 1.58 -7.59 -33.85
N ALA A 23 2.47 -6.67 -33.47
CA ALA A 23 2.29 -5.92 -32.25
C ALA A 23 0.86 -5.36 -32.32
N TYR A 24 -0.01 -5.87 -31.46
CA TYR A 24 -1.41 -5.44 -31.43
C TYR A 24 -1.36 -3.98 -30.98
N ALA A 25 -1.57 -3.04 -31.90
CA ALA A 25 -1.82 -1.66 -31.53
C ALA A 25 -3.05 -1.67 -30.60
N ALA A 26 -2.94 -1.03 -29.43
CA ALA A 26 -4.02 -1.01 -28.47
C ALA A 26 -5.26 -0.37 -29.13
N GLU A 27 -6.41 -1.04 -29.04
CA GLU A 27 -7.67 -0.55 -29.60
C GLU A 27 -8.08 0.77 -28.92
N VAL A 28 -8.63 1.72 -29.70
CA VAL A 28 -9.09 3.00 -29.15
C VAL A 28 -10.43 2.81 -28.46
N THR A 29 -10.37 2.55 -27.15
CA THR A 29 -11.53 2.41 -26.27
C THR A 29 -11.50 3.46 -25.16
N PRO A 30 -12.67 3.84 -24.60
CA PRO A 30 -12.75 4.67 -23.39
C PRO A 30 -11.85 4.16 -22.26
N GLU A 31 -11.77 2.85 -22.08
CA GLU A 31 -10.98 2.19 -21.05
C GLU A 31 -9.49 2.43 -21.25
N ASN A 32 -8.98 2.27 -22.48
CA ASN A 32 -7.56 2.45 -22.79
C ASN A 32 -7.14 3.91 -22.69
N ALA A 33 -7.99 4.85 -23.13
CA ALA A 33 -7.72 6.28 -22.97
C ALA A 33 -7.68 6.69 -21.49
N THR A 34 -8.67 6.25 -20.71
CA THR A 34 -8.73 6.52 -19.26
C THR A 34 -7.53 5.93 -18.53
N LYS A 35 -7.06 4.74 -18.95
CA LYS A 35 -5.85 4.11 -18.41
C LYS A 35 -4.61 4.98 -18.65
N ILE A 36 -4.41 5.49 -19.87
CA ILE A 36 -3.27 6.37 -20.18
C ILE A 36 -3.35 7.66 -19.35
N LEU A 37 -4.52 8.31 -19.28
CA LEU A 37 -4.70 9.51 -18.45
C LEU A 37 -4.38 9.24 -16.97
N ARG A 38 -4.77 8.08 -16.45
CA ARG A 38 -4.48 7.65 -15.09
C ARG A 38 -2.98 7.42 -14.85
N GLU A 39 -2.30 6.74 -15.76
CA GLU A 39 -0.89 6.38 -15.63
C GLU A 39 0.06 7.56 -15.90
N ARG A 40 -0.32 8.49 -16.78
CA ARG A 40 0.56 9.57 -17.27
C ARG A 40 0.23 10.95 -16.70
N CYS A 41 -1.00 11.21 -16.29
CA CYS A 41 -1.46 12.58 -16.00
C CYS A 41 -2.11 12.76 -14.62
N TYR A 42 -2.79 11.74 -14.10
CA TYR A 42 -3.65 11.87 -12.90
C TYR A 42 -2.91 12.25 -11.62
N ARG A 43 -1.62 11.96 -11.50
CA ARG A 43 -0.84 12.31 -10.31
C ARG A 43 -0.80 13.82 -10.04
N CYS A 44 -0.61 14.64 -11.08
CA CYS A 44 -0.53 16.11 -10.95
C CYS A 44 -1.86 16.79 -11.30
N HIS A 45 -2.68 16.13 -12.10
CA HIS A 45 -3.96 16.64 -12.60
C HIS A 45 -5.13 15.74 -12.19
N GLY A 46 -5.25 15.43 -10.90
CA GLY A 46 -6.28 14.54 -10.37
C GLY A 46 -6.37 14.54 -8.86
N GLY A 47 -7.57 14.28 -8.32
CA GLY A 47 -7.79 14.23 -6.87
C GLY A 47 -7.52 15.60 -6.20
N ALA A 48 -6.57 15.64 -5.25
CA ALA A 48 -6.21 16.87 -4.52
C ALA A 48 -5.16 17.72 -5.25
N ALA A 49 -4.30 17.10 -6.07
CA ALA A 49 -3.38 17.80 -6.95
C ALA A 49 -4.16 18.22 -8.20
N LYS A 50 -4.61 19.47 -8.22
CA LYS A 50 -5.36 20.07 -9.34
C LYS A 50 -4.51 21.15 -9.99
N GLU A 51 -3.33 20.79 -10.48
CA GLU A 51 -2.50 21.76 -11.19
C GLU A 51 -3.27 22.34 -12.37
N ALA A 52 -3.25 23.67 -12.49
CA ALA A 52 -4.06 24.45 -13.42
C ALA A 52 -5.59 24.21 -13.30
N GLY A 53 -6.08 23.65 -12.19
CA GLY A 53 -7.47 23.30 -11.98
C GLY A 53 -7.98 22.15 -12.87
N LEU A 54 -7.07 21.31 -13.39
CA LEU A 54 -7.37 20.16 -14.25
C LEU A 54 -7.53 18.87 -13.41
N ASP A 55 -8.59 18.13 -13.70
CA ASP A 55 -8.80 16.74 -13.26
C ASP A 55 -9.01 15.86 -14.50
N VAL A 56 -7.97 15.12 -14.90
CA VAL A 56 -7.96 14.33 -16.13
C VAL A 56 -8.88 13.12 -16.10
N LEU A 57 -9.45 12.76 -14.94
CA LEU A 57 -10.44 11.70 -14.85
C LEU A 57 -11.87 12.22 -14.63
N SER A 58 -12.06 13.54 -14.65
CA SER A 58 -13.37 14.18 -14.60
C SER A 58 -13.77 14.69 -15.99
N LEU A 59 -14.70 13.99 -16.65
CA LEU A 59 -15.22 14.43 -17.95
C LEU A 59 -15.75 15.86 -17.91
N SER A 60 -16.49 16.22 -16.86
CA SER A 60 -17.03 17.57 -16.69
C SER A 60 -15.93 18.63 -16.57
N ASN A 61 -14.83 18.34 -15.88
CA ASN A 61 -13.69 19.26 -15.76
C ASN A 61 -12.93 19.40 -17.10
N LEU A 62 -12.76 18.29 -17.82
CA LEU A 62 -12.07 18.26 -19.11
C LEU A 62 -12.78 19.08 -20.19
N ILE A 63 -14.12 19.02 -20.24
CA ILE A 63 -14.93 19.69 -21.25
C ILE A 63 -15.43 21.08 -20.84
N GLU A 64 -15.16 21.48 -19.59
CA GLU A 64 -15.53 22.79 -19.06
C GLU A 64 -14.93 23.91 -19.91
N GLN A 65 -15.76 24.88 -20.29
CA GLN A 65 -15.31 26.07 -21.02
C GLN A 65 -14.63 27.04 -20.05
N ARG A 66 -13.40 27.43 -20.38
CA ARG A 66 -12.50 28.26 -19.58
C ARG A 66 -12.00 29.44 -20.41
N GLY A 67 -11.68 30.54 -19.74
CA GLY A 67 -11.28 31.79 -20.39
C GLY A 67 -12.46 32.77 -20.49
N ASP A 68 -12.23 33.90 -21.14
CA ASP A 68 -13.28 34.90 -21.35
C ASP A 68 -14.25 34.48 -22.47
N SER A 69 -15.41 35.14 -22.55
CA SER A 69 -16.42 34.87 -23.58
C SER A 69 -15.94 35.11 -25.01
N SER A 70 -14.84 35.84 -25.20
CA SER A 70 -14.22 36.14 -26.50
C SER A 70 -13.15 35.11 -26.91
N SER A 71 -12.68 34.27 -26.00
CA SER A 71 -11.71 33.21 -26.27
C SER A 71 -11.95 31.98 -25.37
N PRO A 72 -13.09 31.28 -25.57
CA PRO A 72 -13.40 30.07 -24.82
C PRO A 72 -12.42 28.96 -25.17
N SER A 73 -11.93 28.25 -24.16
CA SER A 73 -11.01 27.12 -24.29
C SER A 73 -11.42 25.99 -23.34
N ALA A 74 -11.39 24.74 -23.80
CA ALA A 74 -11.55 23.57 -22.93
C ALA A 74 -10.26 22.75 -22.96
N PHE A 75 -10.04 21.94 -21.91
CA PHE A 75 -8.90 21.02 -21.92
C PHE A 75 -9.07 19.95 -23.01
N VAL A 76 -10.31 19.47 -23.17
CA VAL A 76 -10.73 18.56 -24.23
C VAL A 76 -12.00 19.09 -24.87
N VAL A 77 -12.01 19.15 -26.20
CA VAL A 77 -13.18 19.45 -27.02
C VAL A 77 -13.60 18.16 -27.73
N PRO A 78 -14.67 17.48 -27.26
CA PRO A 78 -15.13 16.22 -27.85
C PRO A 78 -15.33 16.32 -29.37
N GLY A 79 -14.79 15.35 -30.10
CA GLY A 79 -14.85 15.29 -31.58
C GLY A 79 -13.85 16.20 -32.28
N LYS A 80 -13.10 17.04 -31.55
CA LYS A 80 -12.20 18.04 -32.12
C LYS A 80 -10.79 18.01 -31.50
N PRO A 81 -9.95 17.04 -31.90
CA PRO A 81 -8.61 16.89 -31.34
C PRO A 81 -7.73 18.13 -31.53
N ASP A 82 -7.82 18.82 -32.66
CA ASP A 82 -6.97 19.98 -32.94
C ASP A 82 -7.38 21.25 -32.18
N GLU A 83 -8.63 21.31 -31.69
CA GLU A 83 -9.11 22.39 -30.79
C GLU A 83 -8.84 22.06 -29.31
N SER A 84 -8.47 20.82 -28.99
CA SER A 84 -8.27 20.35 -27.61
C SER A 84 -6.89 20.71 -27.06
N LYS A 85 -6.83 21.39 -25.90
CA LYS A 85 -5.55 21.77 -25.26
C LYS A 85 -4.70 20.55 -24.90
N LEU A 86 -5.32 19.45 -24.44
CA LEU A 86 -4.64 18.19 -24.16
C LEU A 86 -3.76 17.74 -25.34
N ILE A 87 -4.34 17.71 -26.54
CA ILE A 87 -3.64 17.26 -27.74
C ILE A 87 -2.56 18.25 -28.20
N ARG A 88 -2.79 19.56 -28.02
CA ARG A 88 -1.76 20.58 -28.31
C ARG A 88 -0.54 20.43 -27.41
N VAL A 89 -0.74 20.20 -26.12
CA VAL A 89 0.35 19.95 -25.16
C VAL A 89 1.12 18.68 -25.55
N LEU A 90 0.42 17.58 -25.90
CA LEU A 90 1.06 16.32 -26.30
C LEU A 90 1.89 16.40 -27.59
N LYS A 91 1.56 17.33 -28.50
CA LYS A 91 2.30 17.59 -29.74
C LYS A 91 3.66 18.27 -29.51
N GLY A 92 3.89 18.87 -28.33
CA GLY A 92 5.13 19.59 -28.00
C GLY A 92 5.14 21.06 -28.44
N GLY A 93 6.15 21.84 -27.99
CA GLY A 93 6.30 23.28 -28.28
C GLY A 93 6.54 24.13 -27.01
N GLU A 94 6.36 25.45 -27.08
CA GLU A 94 6.53 26.37 -25.93
C GLU A 94 5.58 26.07 -24.75
N GLU A 95 4.45 25.39 -25.00
CA GLU A 95 3.46 24.98 -23.99
C GLU A 95 3.73 23.59 -23.36
N SER A 96 4.81 22.90 -23.75
CA SER A 96 5.10 21.49 -23.38
C SER A 96 5.85 21.32 -22.05
N TYR A 97 5.50 22.09 -21.02
CA TYR A 97 6.23 22.14 -19.75
C TYR A 97 5.79 21.06 -18.73
N MET A 98 5.27 19.92 -19.20
CA MET A 98 4.67 18.89 -18.34
C MET A 98 5.12 17.47 -18.75
N PRO A 99 5.43 16.58 -17.80
CA PRO A 99 5.55 16.80 -16.34
C PRO A 99 6.97 17.27 -15.92
N ASP A 100 7.17 17.63 -14.65
CA ASP A 100 8.46 18.10 -14.09
C ASP A 100 9.64 17.19 -14.49
N GLU A 101 10.75 17.79 -14.96
CA GLU A 101 11.97 17.08 -15.32
C GLU A 101 12.45 16.17 -14.17
N GLY A 102 12.62 14.88 -14.46
CA GLY A 102 13.09 13.88 -13.49
C GLY A 102 11.98 13.16 -12.69
N SER A 103 10.70 13.48 -12.90
CA SER A 103 9.60 12.65 -12.39
C SER A 103 9.52 11.29 -13.12
N PRO A 104 9.03 10.20 -12.47
CA PRO A 104 8.77 8.92 -13.15
C PRO A 104 7.92 9.06 -14.42
N GLU A 105 7.00 10.04 -14.42
CA GLU A 105 6.08 10.38 -15.50
C GLU A 105 6.74 11.23 -16.59
N ALA A 106 7.91 11.85 -16.34
CA ALA A 106 8.70 12.59 -17.34
C ALA A 106 9.32 11.69 -18.40
N LYS A 107 9.23 10.35 -18.23
CA LYS A 107 9.55 9.43 -19.31
C LYS A 107 8.61 9.72 -20.49
N GLU A 108 9.19 10.08 -21.64
CA GLU A 108 8.43 10.44 -22.84
C GLU A 108 7.29 9.45 -23.12
N MET A 109 6.07 9.98 -23.25
CA MET A 109 4.94 9.20 -23.75
C MET A 109 5.22 8.72 -25.15
N THR A 110 4.86 7.47 -25.44
CA THR A 110 5.08 6.90 -26.77
C THR A 110 4.16 7.57 -27.79
N GLN A 111 4.53 7.51 -29.07
CA GLN A 111 3.70 8.09 -30.14
C GLN A 111 2.33 7.39 -30.19
N GLU A 112 2.29 6.08 -29.91
CA GLU A 112 1.07 5.29 -29.86
C GLU A 112 0.12 5.74 -28.75
N GLU A 113 0.64 6.08 -27.55
CA GLU A 113 -0.18 6.62 -26.46
C GLU A 113 -0.77 7.99 -26.82
N LYS A 114 0.03 8.85 -27.48
CA LYS A 114 -0.42 10.18 -27.94
C LYS A 114 -1.49 10.05 -29.03
N ASP A 115 -1.29 9.15 -29.98
CA ASP A 115 -2.22 8.89 -31.07
C ASP A 115 -3.53 8.30 -30.53
N LEU A 116 -3.48 7.37 -29.57
CA LEU A 116 -4.66 6.83 -28.91
C LEU A 116 -5.46 7.92 -28.20
N LEU A 117 -4.83 8.82 -27.46
CA LEU A 117 -5.52 9.96 -26.84
C LEU A 117 -6.12 10.91 -27.88
N ARG A 118 -5.43 11.14 -29.02
CA ARG A 118 -5.95 11.96 -30.13
C ARG A 118 -7.20 11.32 -30.73
N GLU A 119 -7.16 10.03 -31.01
CA GLU A 119 -8.27 9.26 -31.58
C GLU A 119 -9.44 9.16 -30.58
N TRP A 120 -9.16 9.01 -29.29
CA TRP A 120 -10.16 9.06 -28.23
C TRP A 120 -10.91 10.39 -28.20
N VAL A 121 -10.19 11.52 -28.30
CA VAL A 121 -10.83 12.84 -28.42
C VAL A 121 -11.68 12.91 -29.70
N ALA A 122 -11.18 12.38 -30.83
CA ALA A 122 -11.92 12.35 -32.09
C ALA A 122 -13.21 11.51 -31.98
N ALA A 123 -13.18 10.43 -31.20
CA ALA A 123 -14.32 9.56 -30.91
C ALA A 123 -15.31 10.16 -29.89
N GLY A 124 -15.13 11.42 -29.47
CA GLY A 124 -16.04 12.12 -28.56
C GLY A 124 -15.59 12.12 -27.10
N ALA A 125 -14.34 11.73 -26.82
CA ALA A 125 -13.75 11.73 -25.48
C ALA A 125 -14.60 10.98 -24.44
N LEU A 126 -15.22 9.87 -24.85
CA LEU A 126 -16.08 9.08 -23.99
C LEU A 126 -15.27 8.45 -22.86
N PHE A 127 -15.80 8.52 -21.65
CA PHE A 127 -15.31 7.74 -20.52
C PHE A 127 -16.05 6.39 -20.50
N PRO A 128 -15.44 5.33 -19.93
CA PRO A 128 -16.14 4.08 -19.70
C PRO A 128 -17.46 4.36 -18.99
N GLU A 129 -18.54 3.72 -19.43
CA GLU A 129 -19.78 3.77 -18.66
C GLU A 129 -19.48 3.22 -17.26
N VAL A 130 -19.54 4.11 -16.26
CA VAL A 130 -19.49 3.69 -14.87
C VAL A 130 -20.76 2.90 -14.63
N LYS A 131 -20.66 1.56 -14.65
CA LYS A 131 -21.76 0.70 -14.19
C LYS A 131 -22.17 1.21 -12.82
N SER A 132 -23.38 1.76 -12.70
CA SER A 132 -23.82 2.31 -11.43
C SER A 132 -23.88 1.16 -10.44
N ARG A 133 -23.08 1.26 -9.38
CA ARG A 133 -23.09 0.27 -8.31
C ARG A 133 -24.33 0.48 -7.47
N ARG A 134 -24.98 -0.62 -7.08
CA ARG A 134 -26.11 -0.55 -6.16
C ARG A 134 -25.62 0.06 -4.85
N PHE A 135 -26.36 1.04 -4.34
CA PHE A 135 -26.11 1.57 -3.01
C PHE A 135 -26.38 0.49 -1.95
N ILE A 136 -25.40 0.25 -1.08
CA ILE A 136 -25.50 -0.69 0.03
C ILE A 136 -25.71 0.11 1.30
N SER A 137 -26.86 -0.09 1.93
CA SER A 137 -27.24 0.59 3.17
C SER A 137 -26.64 -0.08 4.41
N GLU A 138 -26.61 0.62 5.54
CA GLU A 138 -26.23 0.05 6.84
C GLU A 138 -27.08 -1.19 7.20
N THR A 139 -28.36 -1.17 6.85
CA THR A 139 -29.28 -2.31 7.00
C THR A 139 -28.83 -3.52 6.18
N ASP A 140 -28.34 -3.32 4.95
CA ASP A 140 -27.81 -4.41 4.12
C ASP A 140 -26.53 -5.01 4.72
N ILE A 141 -25.63 -4.16 5.24
CA ILE A 141 -24.39 -4.57 5.92
C ILE A 141 -24.71 -5.45 7.13
N LEU A 142 -25.53 -4.94 8.06
CA LEU A 142 -25.88 -5.65 9.30
C LEU A 142 -26.65 -6.94 9.02
N LYS A 143 -27.53 -6.95 8.02
CA LYS A 143 -28.22 -8.16 7.59
C LYS A 143 -27.25 -9.22 7.09
N ALA A 144 -26.31 -8.85 6.23
CA ALA A 144 -25.30 -9.79 5.73
C ALA A 144 -24.43 -10.37 6.86
N MET A 145 -24.01 -9.54 7.82
CA MET A 145 -23.25 -9.98 8.99
C MET A 145 -24.04 -10.95 9.87
N ARG A 146 -25.29 -10.62 10.19
CA ARG A 146 -26.17 -11.48 11.00
C ARG A 146 -26.39 -12.83 10.31
N ASP A 147 -26.74 -12.80 9.02
CA ASP A 147 -27.01 -14.01 8.25
C ASP A 147 -25.76 -14.90 8.16
N TYR A 148 -24.57 -14.31 8.04
CA TYR A 148 -23.30 -15.03 8.14
C TYR A 148 -23.11 -15.64 9.54
N LEU A 149 -23.27 -14.88 10.62
CA LEU A 149 -23.12 -15.39 11.99
C LEU A 149 -24.08 -16.57 12.28
N LEU A 150 -25.30 -16.52 11.77
CA LEU A 150 -26.27 -17.62 11.89
C LEU A 150 -25.81 -18.91 11.18
N SER A 151 -25.00 -18.78 10.12
CA SER A 151 -24.38 -19.92 9.43
C SER A 151 -23.19 -20.54 10.20
N ILE A 152 -22.60 -19.78 11.13
CA ILE A 152 -21.48 -20.22 11.97
C ILE A 152 -22.04 -20.92 13.23
N LYS A 153 -21.32 -21.96 13.70
CA LYS A 153 -21.62 -22.65 14.95
C LYS A 153 -21.57 -21.66 16.11
N ALA A 154 -22.51 -21.79 17.07
CA ALA A 154 -22.67 -20.84 18.16
C ALA A 154 -21.36 -20.55 18.92
N ASP A 155 -20.59 -21.59 19.22
CA ASP A 155 -19.33 -21.49 19.98
C ASP A 155 -18.22 -20.74 19.22
N ASP A 156 -18.27 -20.73 17.88
CA ASP A 156 -17.25 -20.11 17.03
C ASP A 156 -17.59 -18.63 16.70
N ARG A 157 -18.84 -18.21 16.89
CA ARG A 157 -19.30 -16.86 16.51
C ARG A 157 -18.54 -15.74 17.23
N GLY A 158 -18.07 -16.00 18.45
CA GLY A 158 -17.29 -15.05 19.25
C GLY A 158 -15.98 -14.61 18.58
N ASN A 159 -15.44 -15.40 17.66
CA ASN A 159 -14.19 -15.13 16.94
C ASN A 159 -14.39 -14.38 15.63
N ILE A 160 -15.64 -14.20 15.19
CA ILE A 160 -15.94 -13.61 13.89
C ILE A 160 -15.92 -12.10 13.98
N ARG A 161 -15.17 -11.45 13.08
CA ARG A 161 -15.14 -10.00 12.91
C ARG A 161 -15.27 -9.63 11.44
N PHE A 162 -15.71 -8.41 11.20
CA PHE A 162 -15.99 -7.96 9.84
C PHE A 162 -15.22 -6.70 9.46
N TYR A 163 -15.05 -6.52 8.17
CA TYR A 163 -14.49 -5.34 7.55
C TYR A 163 -15.41 -4.83 6.46
N THR A 164 -15.50 -3.52 6.29
CA THR A 164 -16.32 -2.92 5.24
C THR A 164 -15.52 -1.91 4.40
N PHE A 165 -15.80 -1.95 3.10
CA PHE A 165 -15.47 -0.96 2.08
C PHE A 165 -16.74 -0.32 1.50
N THR A 166 -17.89 -0.49 2.14
CA THR A 166 -19.19 -0.06 1.59
C THR A 166 -19.23 1.44 1.27
N HIS A 167 -18.60 2.30 2.08
CA HIS A 167 -18.49 3.73 1.78
C HIS A 167 -17.70 4.01 0.49
N LEU A 168 -16.71 3.19 0.16
CA LEU A 168 -15.93 3.28 -1.09
C LEU A 168 -16.68 2.66 -2.27
N HIS A 169 -17.34 1.52 -2.07
CA HIS A 169 -18.22 0.91 -3.07
C HIS A 169 -19.34 1.87 -3.47
N ASN A 170 -19.97 2.52 -2.50
CA ASN A 170 -21.03 3.50 -2.75
C ASN A 170 -20.51 4.80 -3.37
N ASN A 171 -19.20 5.03 -3.41
CA ASN A 171 -18.60 6.24 -3.98
C ASN A 171 -18.30 6.07 -5.47
N PRO A 172 -19.05 6.71 -6.39
CA PRO A 172 -18.82 6.58 -7.83
C PRO A 172 -17.43 7.08 -8.27
N ASP A 173 -16.76 7.90 -7.47
CA ASP A 173 -15.40 8.39 -7.75
C ASP A 173 -14.33 7.30 -7.51
N VAL A 174 -14.68 6.19 -6.86
CA VAL A 174 -13.80 5.04 -6.63
C VAL A 174 -13.99 4.03 -7.75
N SER A 175 -12.95 3.74 -8.53
CA SER A 175 -13.06 2.79 -9.63
C SER A 175 -13.04 1.33 -9.16
N ASP A 176 -13.49 0.40 -10.00
CA ASP A 176 -13.42 -1.05 -9.69
C ASP A 176 -11.97 -1.53 -9.53
N LEU A 177 -11.02 -0.92 -10.24
CA LEU A 177 -9.59 -1.15 -10.02
C LEU A 177 -9.15 -0.70 -8.62
N ASP A 178 -9.64 0.44 -8.14
CA ASP A 178 -9.31 0.90 -6.78
C ASP A 178 -9.91 -0.04 -5.73
N LEU A 179 -11.15 -0.52 -5.92
CA LEU A 179 -11.75 -1.55 -5.07
C LEU A 179 -10.90 -2.84 -5.04
N ARG A 180 -10.32 -3.26 -6.17
CA ARG A 180 -9.38 -4.39 -6.20
C ARG A 180 -8.14 -4.12 -5.33
N TYR A 181 -7.58 -2.91 -5.37
CA TYR A 181 -6.46 -2.54 -4.48
C TYR A 181 -6.86 -2.53 -3.01
N TYR A 182 -8.02 -2.00 -2.65
CA TYR A 182 -8.52 -2.05 -1.28
C TYR A 182 -8.62 -3.49 -0.75
N ARG A 183 -9.20 -4.40 -1.52
CA ARG A 183 -9.34 -5.82 -1.16
C ARG A 183 -7.99 -6.52 -1.04
N ALA A 184 -7.10 -6.29 -2.01
CA ALA A 184 -5.74 -6.79 -1.99
C ALA A 184 -4.96 -6.29 -0.77
N ALA A 185 -5.12 -5.01 -0.41
CA ALA A 185 -4.46 -4.41 0.73
C ALA A 185 -4.97 -4.96 2.06
N LEU A 186 -6.28 -5.20 2.21
CA LEU A 186 -6.82 -5.88 3.40
C LEU A 186 -6.23 -7.28 3.55
N SER A 187 -6.23 -8.07 2.47
CA SER A 187 -5.62 -9.40 2.46
C SER A 187 -4.14 -9.34 2.83
N LYS A 188 -3.37 -8.41 2.24
CA LYS A 188 -1.96 -8.22 2.56
C LYS A 188 -1.74 -7.82 4.00
N ALA A 189 -2.52 -6.86 4.51
CA ALA A 189 -2.39 -6.37 5.88
C ALA A 189 -2.62 -7.51 6.89
N ILE A 190 -3.73 -8.26 6.81
CA ILE A 190 -3.99 -9.32 7.79
C ILE A 190 -2.91 -10.42 7.78
N ASN A 191 -2.39 -10.79 6.60
CA ASN A 191 -1.33 -11.80 6.50
C ASN A 191 0.06 -11.26 6.86
N SER A 192 0.26 -9.94 6.85
CA SER A 192 1.50 -9.31 7.30
C SER A 192 1.45 -8.94 8.79
N LEU A 193 0.34 -9.23 9.48
CA LEU A 193 0.07 -8.87 10.87
C LEU A 193 -0.22 -10.11 11.74
N THR A 194 0.24 -11.28 11.32
CA THR A 194 0.11 -12.53 12.06
C THR A 194 1.38 -13.37 11.98
N LYS A 195 1.68 -14.09 13.07
CA LYS A 195 2.75 -15.11 13.13
C LYS A 195 2.23 -16.51 12.75
N GLU A 196 0.96 -16.65 12.35
CA GLU A 196 0.39 -17.92 11.93
C GLU A 196 0.94 -18.39 10.56
N ARG A 197 0.93 -19.72 10.34
CA ARG A 197 1.49 -20.33 9.11
C ARG A 197 0.53 -20.30 7.92
N GLU A 198 -0.77 -20.27 8.20
CA GLU A 198 -1.80 -20.30 7.17
C GLU A 198 -1.95 -18.92 6.53
N ILE A 199 -2.05 -18.88 5.19
CA ILE A 199 -2.47 -17.67 4.49
C ILE A 199 -4.00 -17.59 4.55
N ILE A 200 -4.52 -16.49 5.10
CA ILE A 200 -5.95 -16.25 5.29
C ILE A 200 -6.42 -15.23 4.27
N LEU A 201 -7.35 -15.62 3.39
CA LEU A 201 -8.00 -14.67 2.48
C LEU A 201 -9.30 -14.15 3.10
N PRO A 202 -9.54 -12.82 3.10
CA PRO A 202 -10.82 -12.26 3.50
C PRO A 202 -11.96 -12.82 2.63
N ILE A 203 -13.05 -13.24 3.24
CA ILE A 203 -14.20 -13.81 2.54
C ILE A 203 -15.28 -12.73 2.38
N ALA A 204 -15.73 -12.46 1.15
CA ALA A 204 -16.81 -11.52 0.90
C ALA A 204 -18.17 -12.08 1.35
N LEU A 205 -18.99 -11.27 2.01
CA LEU A 205 -20.34 -11.67 2.39
C LEU A 205 -21.30 -11.61 1.20
N PRO A 206 -22.16 -12.63 0.99
CA PRO A 206 -23.18 -12.61 -0.06
C PRO A 206 -24.11 -11.40 0.04
N GLY A 207 -24.51 -10.86 -1.11
CA GLY A 207 -25.45 -9.72 -1.18
C GLY A 207 -24.83 -8.36 -0.83
N THR A 208 -23.50 -8.29 -0.70
CA THR A 208 -22.78 -7.04 -0.39
C THR A 208 -21.90 -6.53 -1.54
N ASP A 209 -22.03 -7.10 -2.74
CA ASP A 209 -21.22 -6.74 -3.92
C ASP A 209 -19.71 -6.67 -3.61
N GLU A 210 -19.23 -7.62 -2.80
CA GLU A 210 -17.85 -7.70 -2.34
C GLU A 210 -17.37 -6.42 -1.62
N SER A 211 -18.25 -5.79 -0.85
CA SER A 211 -17.94 -4.62 -0.02
C SER A 211 -17.83 -4.94 1.47
N VAL A 212 -18.34 -6.08 1.94
CA VAL A 212 -18.20 -6.53 3.33
C VAL A 212 -17.45 -7.85 3.37
N TYR A 213 -16.45 -7.93 4.24
CA TYR A 213 -15.56 -9.07 4.40
C TYR A 213 -15.60 -9.60 5.82
N VAL A 214 -15.37 -10.90 5.97
CA VAL A 214 -15.29 -11.57 7.26
C VAL A 214 -13.90 -12.17 7.49
N ILE A 215 -13.46 -12.11 8.74
CA ILE A 215 -12.29 -12.80 9.26
C ILE A 215 -12.63 -13.57 10.53
N ASP A 216 -11.83 -14.60 10.80
CA ASP A 216 -11.85 -15.36 12.05
C ASP A 216 -10.58 -15.05 12.83
N LEU A 217 -10.73 -14.47 14.02
CA LEU A 217 -9.62 -14.05 14.87
C LEU A 217 -8.74 -15.23 15.30
N HIS A 218 -9.30 -16.42 15.51
CA HIS A 218 -8.55 -17.60 15.93
C HIS A 218 -7.55 -18.03 14.83
N ARG A 219 -7.93 -17.89 13.56
CA ARG A 219 -7.05 -18.21 12.42
C ARG A 219 -5.90 -17.22 12.23
N LEU A 220 -6.00 -16.05 12.85
CA LEU A 220 -4.95 -15.03 12.85
C LEU A 220 -4.16 -15.01 14.17
N GLY A 221 -4.56 -15.80 15.18
CA GLY A 221 -4.03 -15.74 16.54
C GLY A 221 -4.40 -14.46 17.30
N TRP A 222 -5.41 -13.71 16.83
CA TRP A 222 -5.85 -12.43 17.39
C TRP A 222 -6.95 -12.56 18.45
N ASP A 223 -7.45 -13.77 18.67
CA ASP A 223 -8.32 -14.13 19.80
C ASP A 223 -7.59 -14.00 21.15
N ARG A 224 -6.26 -13.99 21.11
CA ARG A 224 -5.38 -13.82 22.28
C ARG A 224 -5.12 -12.34 22.54
N ARG A 225 -4.82 -12.00 23.80
CA ARG A 225 -4.36 -10.66 24.25
C ARG A 225 -5.29 -9.48 23.95
N HIS A 226 -6.58 -9.71 23.69
CA HIS A 226 -7.54 -8.63 23.43
C HIS A 226 -7.10 -7.69 22.28
N LEU A 227 -6.55 -8.28 21.20
CA LEU A 227 -6.01 -7.51 20.07
C LEU A 227 -7.11 -6.78 19.30
N TRP A 228 -8.32 -7.33 19.23
CA TRP A 228 -9.47 -6.64 18.64
C TRP A 228 -9.83 -5.35 19.41
N GLU A 229 -9.85 -5.42 20.73
CA GLU A 229 -10.09 -4.27 21.60
C GLU A 229 -8.99 -3.22 21.47
N SER A 230 -7.73 -3.65 21.26
CA SER A 230 -6.60 -2.76 20.99
C SER A 230 -6.77 -1.99 19.68
N ILE A 231 -7.26 -2.65 18.62
CA ILE A 231 -7.63 -2.00 17.35
C ILE A 231 -8.78 -1.01 17.58
N LEU A 232 -9.85 -1.45 18.26
CA LEU A 232 -11.01 -0.60 18.57
C LEU A 232 -10.65 0.62 19.41
N GLY A 233 -9.65 0.50 20.28
CA GLY A 233 -9.12 1.60 21.09
C GLY A 233 -8.65 2.81 20.28
N LYS A 234 -8.35 2.62 18.99
CA LYS A 234 -7.92 3.68 18.06
C LYS A 234 -8.94 3.98 16.97
N TYR A 235 -10.07 3.27 16.91
CA TYR A 235 -10.98 3.32 15.77
C TYR A 235 -11.86 4.57 15.81
N PRO A 236 -11.72 5.51 14.86
CA PRO A 236 -12.42 6.80 14.92
C PRO A 236 -13.82 6.75 14.33
N TYR A 237 -14.26 5.61 13.81
CA TYR A 237 -15.55 5.50 13.10
C TYR A 237 -16.55 4.60 13.83
N GLY A 238 -16.22 4.13 15.04
CA GLY A 238 -17.09 3.22 15.79
C GLY A 238 -18.42 3.87 16.15
N LEU A 239 -19.53 3.27 15.73
CA LEU A 239 -20.88 3.70 16.09
C LEU A 239 -21.65 2.56 16.73
N LYS A 240 -22.56 2.92 17.63
CA LYS A 240 -23.55 2.04 18.25
C LYS A 240 -24.94 2.40 17.75
N PHE A 241 -25.73 1.40 17.35
CA PHE A 241 -27.07 1.62 16.79
C PHE A 241 -28.20 1.26 17.77
N ASP A 242 -27.92 1.23 19.07
CA ASP A 242 -28.89 0.84 20.11
C ASP A 242 -30.13 1.76 20.19
N PHE A 243 -29.99 3.02 19.78
CA PHE A 243 -30.99 4.08 19.97
C PHE A 243 -31.40 4.80 18.67
N ILE A 244 -31.15 4.21 17.51
CA ILE A 244 -31.64 4.75 16.24
C ILE A 244 -33.15 4.52 16.08
N ARG A 245 -33.77 5.29 15.18
CA ARG A 245 -35.22 5.23 14.90
C ARG A 245 -35.62 4.05 14.02
N ASP A 246 -34.72 3.56 13.19
CA ASP A 246 -35.00 2.41 12.32
C ASP A 246 -34.97 1.13 13.17
N GLU A 247 -36.16 0.61 13.48
CA GLU A 247 -36.30 -0.60 14.30
C GLU A 247 -35.74 -1.86 13.63
N THR A 248 -35.70 -1.90 12.29
CA THR A 248 -35.10 -3.03 11.56
C THR A 248 -33.59 -3.02 11.73
N GLN A 249 -32.95 -1.88 11.45
CA GLN A 249 -31.51 -1.72 11.61
C GLN A 249 -31.08 -1.94 13.08
N LYS A 250 -31.87 -1.41 14.02
CA LYS A 250 -31.64 -1.59 15.46
C LYS A 250 -31.74 -3.05 15.91
N GLN A 251 -32.70 -3.82 15.40
CA GLN A 251 -32.77 -5.25 15.70
C GLN A 251 -31.61 -6.02 15.09
N LEU A 252 -31.25 -5.73 13.84
CA LEU A 252 -30.07 -6.33 13.19
C LEU A 252 -28.79 -6.06 13.97
N TRP A 253 -28.58 -4.82 14.41
CA TRP A 253 -27.45 -4.44 15.25
C TRP A 253 -27.38 -5.28 16.54
N LYS A 254 -28.50 -5.39 17.26
CA LYS A 254 -28.58 -6.22 18.48
C LYS A 254 -28.22 -7.67 18.21
N ASP A 255 -28.75 -8.25 17.13
CA ASP A 255 -28.45 -9.64 16.76
C ASP A 255 -26.95 -9.81 16.47
N VAL A 256 -26.34 -8.91 15.69
CA VAL A 256 -24.91 -9.01 15.33
C VAL A 256 -24.03 -8.86 16.58
N VAL A 257 -24.28 -7.86 17.44
CA VAL A 257 -23.53 -7.66 18.69
C VAL A 257 -23.69 -8.86 19.60
N GLN A 258 -24.92 -9.37 19.79
CA GLN A 258 -25.18 -10.53 20.64
C GLN A 258 -24.49 -11.79 20.13
N PHE A 259 -24.54 -12.06 18.82
CA PHE A 259 -23.97 -13.27 18.23
C PHE A 259 -22.44 -13.23 18.16
N SER A 260 -21.86 -12.08 17.80
CA SER A 260 -20.40 -11.92 17.72
C SER A 260 -19.74 -11.70 19.07
N GLY A 261 -20.49 -11.27 20.09
CA GLY A 261 -19.96 -10.89 21.40
C GLY A 261 -19.12 -9.60 21.41
N ALA A 262 -19.05 -8.87 20.30
CA ALA A 262 -18.25 -7.65 20.16
C ALA A 262 -19.14 -6.40 20.27
N GLU A 263 -18.70 -5.38 21.03
CA GLU A 263 -19.40 -4.09 21.12
C GLU A 263 -19.46 -3.35 19.78
N VAL A 264 -18.40 -3.49 18.98
CA VAL A 264 -18.32 -3.02 17.60
C VAL A 264 -17.77 -4.20 16.77
N PRO A 265 -18.62 -4.88 15.98
CA PRO A 265 -18.25 -6.14 15.32
C PRO A 265 -17.56 -5.94 13.97
N TYR A 266 -17.52 -4.71 13.45
CA TYR A 266 -16.93 -4.41 12.15
C TYR A 266 -16.13 -3.11 12.12
N LEU A 267 -15.19 -3.04 11.18
CA LEU A 267 -14.32 -1.89 10.96
C LEU A 267 -14.33 -1.45 9.49
N ARG A 268 -13.99 -0.19 9.26
CA ARG A 268 -13.60 0.30 7.93
C ARG A 268 -12.24 -0.28 7.57
N ALA A 269 -12.16 -1.05 6.48
CA ALA A 269 -10.93 -1.76 6.13
C ALA A 269 -9.84 -0.84 5.58
N ASP A 270 -10.20 0.26 4.91
CA ASP A 270 -9.25 1.27 4.43
C ASP A 270 -8.49 1.90 5.60
N TRP A 271 -9.21 2.28 6.67
CA TRP A 271 -8.61 2.75 7.92
C TRP A 271 -7.76 1.68 8.60
N PHE A 272 -8.27 0.44 8.67
CA PHE A 272 -7.56 -0.66 9.31
C PHE A 272 -6.22 -0.94 8.61
N VAL A 273 -6.21 -1.02 7.28
CA VAL A 273 -5.00 -1.24 6.48
C VAL A 273 -3.94 -0.18 6.80
N LEU A 274 -4.33 1.10 6.81
CA LEU A 274 -3.40 2.19 7.12
C LEU A 274 -2.91 2.11 8.58
N THR A 275 -3.82 1.97 9.54
CA THR A 275 -3.52 2.17 10.96
C THR A 275 -2.87 0.94 11.58
N ALA A 276 -3.31 -0.27 11.21
CA ALA A 276 -2.79 -1.52 11.78
C ALA A 276 -1.40 -1.88 11.24
N THR A 277 -1.04 -1.38 10.05
CA THR A 277 0.32 -1.54 9.50
C THR A 277 1.31 -0.50 10.05
N GLN A 278 0.91 0.27 11.06
CA GLN A 278 1.75 1.27 11.74
C GLN A 278 1.81 1.03 13.25
N PRO A 279 2.90 1.45 13.92
CA PRO A 279 2.99 1.44 15.38
C PRO A 279 1.91 2.32 16.04
N PRO A 280 1.43 1.94 17.24
CA PRO A 280 1.83 0.76 17.99
C PRO A 280 1.10 -0.53 17.57
N LEU A 281 0.05 -0.47 16.74
CA LEU A 281 -0.75 -1.65 16.37
C LEU A 281 0.09 -2.69 15.62
N TYR A 282 0.96 -2.24 14.71
CA TYR A 282 1.87 -3.12 13.98
C TYR A 282 2.69 -4.00 14.94
N HIS A 283 3.28 -3.39 15.96
CA HIS A 283 4.07 -4.11 16.98
C HIS A 283 3.21 -5.00 17.85
N GLN A 284 2.02 -4.55 18.25
CA GLN A 284 1.11 -5.33 19.11
C GLN A 284 0.54 -6.56 18.40
N LEU A 285 0.12 -6.42 17.14
CA LEU A 285 -0.49 -7.50 16.36
C LEU A 285 0.53 -8.58 15.99
N LEU A 286 1.76 -8.18 15.65
CA LEU A 286 2.84 -9.11 15.37
C LEU A 286 3.61 -9.57 16.61
N ASP A 287 3.38 -8.96 17.78
CA ASP A 287 4.18 -9.20 18.97
C ASP A 287 5.67 -9.01 18.69
N ILE A 288 6.02 -7.83 18.16
CA ILE A 288 7.41 -7.51 17.85
C ILE A 288 8.11 -7.14 19.16
N PRO A 289 9.20 -7.83 19.53
CA PRO A 289 9.88 -7.61 20.80
C PRO A 289 10.48 -6.20 20.90
N GLU A 290 10.85 -5.80 22.11
CA GLU A 290 11.39 -4.45 22.38
C GLU A 290 12.86 -4.33 21.98
N THR A 291 13.58 -5.45 21.81
CA THR A 291 15.00 -5.45 21.43
C THR A 291 15.33 -6.44 20.33
N LEU A 292 16.39 -6.13 19.57
CA LEU A 292 16.98 -7.04 18.57
C LEU A 292 17.39 -8.37 19.19
N MET A 293 17.96 -8.34 20.40
CA MET A 293 18.39 -9.54 21.13
C MET A 293 17.22 -10.48 21.45
N GLU A 294 16.06 -9.94 21.81
CA GLU A 294 14.84 -10.74 22.03
C GLU A 294 14.34 -11.35 20.71
N LEU A 295 14.38 -10.60 19.59
CA LEU A 295 14.01 -11.13 18.27
C LEU A 295 14.95 -12.25 17.83
N GLU A 296 16.26 -12.08 18.03
CA GLU A 296 17.26 -13.12 17.77
C GLU A 296 16.94 -14.40 18.55
N ALA A 297 16.61 -14.29 19.84
CA ALA A 297 16.21 -15.41 20.66
C ALA A 297 14.92 -16.09 20.16
N GLU A 298 13.89 -15.31 19.77
CA GLU A 298 12.66 -15.85 19.18
C GLU A 298 12.91 -16.66 17.89
N LEU A 299 13.87 -16.23 17.07
CA LEU A 299 14.21 -16.84 15.79
C LEU A 299 15.27 -17.94 15.89
N ASN A 300 15.77 -18.23 17.10
CA ASN A 300 16.91 -19.12 17.35
C ASN A 300 18.13 -18.74 16.49
N LEU A 301 18.43 -17.44 16.48
CA LEU A 301 19.52 -16.82 15.73
C LEU A 301 20.52 -16.22 16.73
N ASN A 302 21.80 -16.33 16.43
CA ASN A 302 22.86 -15.55 17.07
C ASN A 302 23.69 -14.90 15.96
N ILE A 303 23.51 -13.59 15.78
CA ILE A 303 24.19 -12.88 14.68
C ILE A 303 25.70 -12.80 14.90
N LEU A 304 26.14 -12.76 16.16
CA LEU A 304 27.56 -12.67 16.53
C LEU A 304 28.28 -13.99 16.27
N ASP A 305 27.69 -15.12 16.66
CA ASP A 305 28.24 -16.45 16.37
C ASP A 305 28.34 -16.66 14.86
N ASN A 306 27.30 -16.30 14.11
CA ASN A 306 27.31 -16.36 12.65
C ASN A 306 28.44 -15.51 12.05
N PHE A 307 28.66 -14.30 12.56
CA PHE A 307 29.77 -13.44 12.13
C PHE A 307 31.14 -14.10 12.41
N LEU A 308 31.36 -14.56 13.65
CA LEU A 308 32.62 -15.19 14.07
C LEU A 308 32.93 -16.47 13.26
N GLU A 309 31.91 -17.29 13.01
CA GLU A 309 32.02 -18.51 12.20
C GLU A 309 32.10 -18.22 10.70
N GLY A 310 31.89 -16.96 10.29
CA GLY A 310 31.84 -16.50 8.90
C GLY A 310 30.70 -17.14 8.09
N LYS A 311 29.55 -17.34 8.74
CA LYS A 311 28.27 -17.81 8.18
C LYS A 311 27.30 -16.65 7.89
N VAL A 312 27.84 -15.50 7.52
CA VAL A 312 27.06 -14.31 7.12
C VAL A 312 27.42 -13.92 5.70
N ALA A 313 26.48 -13.26 5.03
CA ALA A 313 26.72 -12.61 3.76
C ALA A 313 26.55 -11.10 3.92
N ARG A 314 27.62 -10.33 3.68
CA ARG A 314 27.62 -8.86 3.77
C ARG A 314 27.77 -8.19 2.41
N SER A 315 27.18 -7.01 2.30
CA SER A 315 27.44 -6.06 1.23
C SER A 315 27.43 -4.65 1.80
N GLY A 316 28.45 -3.85 1.52
CA GLY A 316 28.49 -2.45 1.94
C GLY A 316 28.80 -1.51 0.79
N TYR A 317 28.21 -0.32 0.84
CA TYR A 317 28.30 0.68 -0.23
C TYR A 317 28.15 2.10 0.32
N ALA A 318 28.76 3.07 -0.38
CA ALA A 318 28.88 4.43 0.12
C ALA A 318 27.63 5.30 -0.06
N LYS A 319 26.75 4.98 -1.01
CA LYS A 319 25.53 5.74 -1.30
C LYS A 319 24.30 4.83 -1.28
N SER A 320 23.36 5.13 -0.39
CA SER A 320 22.07 4.44 -0.28
C SER A 320 20.93 5.29 -0.88
N GLY A 321 19.88 4.63 -1.38
CA GLY A 321 18.65 5.30 -1.80
C GLY A 321 17.90 5.95 -0.63
N VAL A 322 18.07 5.44 0.59
CA VAL A 322 17.33 5.82 1.82
C VAL A 322 18.20 6.50 2.89
N SER A 323 19.53 6.48 2.76
CA SER A 323 20.48 7.14 3.68
C SER A 323 21.44 8.05 2.92
N LYS A 324 21.92 9.11 3.58
CA LYS A 324 22.94 10.02 3.03
C LYS A 324 24.38 9.53 3.27
N GLN A 325 24.57 8.45 4.03
CA GLN A 325 25.86 7.90 4.44
C GLN A 325 26.07 6.48 3.89
N ASN A 326 27.21 5.87 4.22
CA ASN A 326 27.46 4.44 3.95
C ASN A 326 26.32 3.58 4.54
N ARG A 327 26.04 2.42 3.93
CA ARG A 327 25.13 1.41 4.49
C ARG A 327 25.76 0.04 4.37
N LEU A 328 25.56 -0.80 5.38
CA LEU A 328 25.95 -2.21 5.36
C LEU A 328 24.70 -3.06 5.44
N LEU A 329 24.57 -4.03 4.55
CA LEU A 329 23.56 -5.08 4.58
C LEU A 329 24.21 -6.38 5.03
N GLU A 330 23.55 -7.09 5.93
CA GLU A 330 24.00 -8.38 6.44
C GLU A 330 22.84 -9.37 6.42
N ARG A 331 23.08 -10.53 5.84
CA ARG A 331 22.14 -11.65 5.80
C ARG A 331 22.62 -12.79 6.68
N HIS A 332 21.69 -13.35 7.44
CA HIS A 332 21.83 -14.56 8.22
C HIS A 332 20.86 -15.64 7.76
N GLU A 333 21.26 -16.89 7.95
CA GLU A 333 20.37 -18.03 7.96
C GLU A 333 20.03 -18.36 9.41
N ALA A 334 18.76 -18.69 9.66
CA ALA A 334 18.28 -19.05 10.98
C ALA A 334 17.33 -20.25 10.88
N PRO A 335 17.34 -21.19 11.83
CA PRO A 335 16.34 -22.27 11.86
C PRO A 335 14.90 -21.75 11.99
N GLY A 336 14.70 -20.61 12.66
CA GLY A 336 13.38 -20.02 12.89
C GLY A 336 12.80 -19.25 11.71
N THR A 337 13.60 -18.90 10.69
CA THR A 337 13.12 -18.16 9.52
C THR A 337 13.96 -18.43 8.26
N PRO A 338 13.35 -18.59 7.07
CA PRO A 338 14.07 -18.80 5.82
C PRO A 338 15.18 -17.78 5.53
N TYR A 339 15.01 -16.53 5.96
CA TYR A 339 16.02 -15.49 5.87
C TYR A 339 15.83 -14.45 6.96
N PHE A 340 16.95 -13.86 7.38
CA PHE A 340 17.00 -12.71 8.25
C PHE A 340 18.02 -11.72 7.69
N TRP A 341 17.60 -10.48 7.51
CA TRP A 341 18.43 -9.37 7.05
C TRP A 341 18.47 -8.29 8.11
N ILE A 342 19.63 -7.68 8.29
CA ILE A 342 19.81 -6.47 9.08
C ILE A 342 20.62 -5.45 8.27
N SER A 343 20.18 -4.20 8.26
CA SER A 343 21.01 -3.08 7.83
C SER A 343 21.66 -2.39 9.02
N TYR A 344 22.85 -1.84 8.78
CA TYR A 344 23.50 -0.92 9.70
C TYR A 344 23.61 0.44 9.01
N ASP A 345 23.07 1.45 9.67
CA ASP A 345 22.97 2.81 9.19
C ASP A 345 23.79 3.75 10.11
N PHE A 346 24.37 4.80 9.53
CA PHE A 346 25.39 5.63 10.16
C PHE A 346 25.03 7.11 10.07
N LEU A 347 25.26 7.86 11.15
CA LEU A 347 25.23 9.32 11.15
C LEU A 347 26.49 9.90 10.51
N PRO A 348 26.43 11.13 9.96
CA PRO A 348 27.60 11.82 9.46
C PRO A 348 28.69 11.98 10.53
N ARG A 349 29.96 11.86 10.13
CA ARG A 349 31.15 12.08 10.98
C ARG A 349 31.27 11.14 12.19
N ARG A 350 30.60 9.98 12.17
CA ARG A 350 30.82 8.90 13.14
C ARG A 350 32.28 8.42 13.07
N ALA A 351 32.98 8.36 14.21
CA ALA A 351 34.42 8.07 14.26
C ALA A 351 34.80 6.73 13.59
N LYS A 352 33.96 5.70 13.79
CA LYS A 352 34.08 4.37 13.18
C LYS A 352 32.94 4.07 12.19
N GLY A 353 32.47 5.07 11.44
CA GLY A 353 31.39 4.90 10.42
C GLY A 353 31.87 4.75 8.98
N ASP A 354 33.19 4.82 8.74
CA ASP A 354 33.77 4.60 7.41
C ASP A 354 33.99 3.10 7.17
N LEU A 355 33.06 2.47 6.47
CA LEU A 355 33.08 1.03 6.22
C LEU A 355 34.30 0.57 5.40
N SER A 356 34.95 1.45 4.63
CA SER A 356 36.19 1.11 3.92
C SER A 356 37.38 0.89 4.87
N ARG A 357 37.27 1.38 6.10
CA ARG A 357 38.27 1.27 7.17
C ARG A 357 37.82 0.32 8.28
N PHE A 358 36.51 0.27 8.55
CA PHE A 358 35.91 -0.49 9.64
C PHE A 358 34.83 -1.49 9.15
N PRO A 359 35.12 -2.47 8.29
CA PRO A 359 34.10 -3.38 7.75
C PRO A 359 33.71 -4.55 8.69
N LEU A 360 34.42 -4.75 9.80
CA LEU A 360 34.31 -5.94 10.66
C LEU A 360 33.62 -5.67 11.99
N GLY A 361 32.57 -4.83 11.95
CA GLY A 361 31.70 -4.53 13.09
C GLY A 361 30.37 -5.30 13.07
N PRO A 362 29.39 -4.96 13.94
CA PRO A 362 29.46 -3.89 14.93
C PRO A 362 30.51 -4.18 16.03
N GLN A 363 30.79 -3.20 16.89
CA GLN A 363 31.64 -3.44 18.06
C GLN A 363 30.89 -4.27 19.10
N PHE A 364 31.51 -5.37 19.56
CA PHE A 364 30.96 -6.25 20.61
C PHE A 364 32.10 -6.87 21.45
N GLU A 365 31.73 -7.44 22.60
CA GLU A 365 32.68 -8.08 23.51
C GLU A 365 33.41 -9.24 22.82
N HIS A 366 34.72 -9.33 22.98
CA HIS A 366 35.57 -10.36 22.34
C HIS A 366 35.60 -10.34 20.80
N ASN A 367 35.24 -9.23 20.12
CA ASN A 367 35.43 -9.11 18.68
C ASN A 367 36.95 -9.23 18.32
N PRO A 368 37.37 -10.26 17.55
CA PRO A 368 38.78 -10.47 17.20
C PRO A 368 39.34 -9.38 16.25
N PHE A 369 38.46 -8.58 15.66
CA PHE A 369 38.76 -7.50 14.73
C PHE A 369 38.37 -6.13 15.28
N ASN A 370 38.46 -5.90 16.59
CA ASN A 370 38.01 -4.67 17.26
C ASN A 370 38.58 -3.36 16.65
N ASN A 371 39.78 -3.40 16.06
CA ASN A 371 40.39 -2.26 15.36
C ASN A 371 39.73 -1.94 14.00
N GLN A 372 38.98 -2.88 13.44
CA GLN A 372 38.21 -2.78 12.20
C GLN A 372 36.70 -2.85 12.45
N ALA A 373 36.26 -2.81 13.71
CA ALA A 373 34.84 -2.81 14.06
C ALA A 373 34.24 -1.41 13.89
N PHE A 374 33.02 -1.33 13.34
CA PHE A 374 32.25 -0.10 13.19
C PHE A 374 31.32 0.18 14.37
N ASP A 375 30.95 1.45 14.53
CA ASP A 375 29.82 1.88 15.36
C ASP A 375 28.67 2.32 14.44
N HIS A 376 27.45 1.88 14.71
CA HIS A 376 26.26 2.27 13.94
C HIS A 376 25.26 3.07 14.81
N ASP A 377 24.29 3.70 14.16
CA ASP A 377 23.30 4.59 14.79
C ASP A 377 21.87 4.06 14.70
N GLY A 378 21.64 3.07 13.85
CA GLY A 378 20.38 2.35 13.74
C GLY A 378 20.44 1.26 12.69
N GLY A 379 19.30 0.65 12.43
CA GLY A 379 19.17 -0.40 11.44
C GLY A 379 17.72 -0.78 11.15
N GLU A 380 17.53 -1.47 10.03
CA GLU A 380 16.28 -2.11 9.65
C GLU A 380 16.51 -3.62 9.62
N VAL A 381 15.64 -4.36 10.31
CA VAL A 381 15.59 -5.81 10.32
C VAL A 381 14.43 -6.27 9.46
N ILE A 382 14.67 -7.24 8.59
CA ILE A 382 13.65 -7.85 7.72
C ILE A 382 13.77 -9.36 7.81
N TRP A 383 12.67 -10.04 8.12
CA TRP A 383 12.64 -11.49 8.15
C TRP A 383 11.35 -12.05 7.56
N SER A 384 11.40 -13.32 7.18
CA SER A 384 10.24 -14.05 6.68
C SER A 384 9.38 -14.54 7.85
N LEU A 385 8.10 -14.20 7.85
CA LEU A 385 7.07 -14.78 8.73
C LEU A 385 6.78 -16.23 8.34
N PRO A 386 6.14 -17.03 9.23
CA PRO A 386 5.84 -18.44 8.96
C PRO A 386 4.92 -18.70 7.75
N ASN A 387 4.07 -17.74 7.38
CA ASN A 387 3.25 -17.79 6.16
C ASN A 387 3.99 -17.28 4.88
N GLY A 388 5.25 -16.87 5.02
CA GLY A 388 6.12 -16.37 3.95
C GLY A 388 5.93 -14.89 3.58
N MET A 389 5.07 -14.16 4.31
CA MET A 389 5.08 -12.69 4.28
C MET A 389 6.32 -12.14 5.01
N GLN A 390 6.59 -10.85 4.89
CA GLN A 390 7.71 -10.20 5.59
C GLN A 390 7.25 -9.45 6.82
N ALA A 391 8.10 -9.47 7.85
CA ALA A 391 8.00 -8.58 8.99
C ALA A 391 9.25 -7.70 9.07
N TYR A 392 9.08 -6.57 9.74
CA TYR A 392 10.02 -5.47 9.76
C TYR A 392 10.21 -4.97 11.19
N MET A 393 11.43 -4.61 11.55
CA MET A 393 11.73 -3.99 12.83
C MET A 393 12.82 -2.93 12.63
N LEU A 394 12.49 -1.69 12.98
CA LEU A 394 13.50 -0.63 13.07
C LEU A 394 14.11 -0.65 14.46
N VAL A 395 15.43 -0.50 14.52
CA VAL A 395 16.20 -0.46 15.77
C VAL A 395 17.13 0.75 15.83
N ASP A 396 17.36 1.25 17.04
CA ASP A 396 18.39 2.25 17.29
C ASP A 396 19.80 1.64 17.36
N GLY A 397 20.83 2.46 17.54
CA GLY A 397 22.23 2.02 17.66
C GLY A 397 22.53 1.14 18.88
N LYS A 398 21.56 0.89 19.76
CA LYS A 398 21.65 -0.04 20.91
C LYS A 398 20.81 -1.30 20.69
N GLY A 399 20.14 -1.43 19.55
CA GLY A 399 19.25 -2.54 19.24
C GLY A 399 17.86 -2.42 19.87
N ALA A 400 17.48 -1.27 20.44
CA ALA A 400 16.13 -1.07 20.95
C ALA A 400 15.15 -0.76 19.80
N ARG A 401 13.94 -1.32 19.85
CA ARG A 401 12.89 -1.09 18.85
C ARG A 401 12.49 0.38 18.82
N ILE A 402 12.32 0.91 17.62
CA ILE A 402 11.79 2.25 17.39
C ILE A 402 10.60 2.23 16.41
N ASP A 403 9.68 3.18 16.59
CA ASP A 403 8.48 3.31 15.76
C ASP A 403 8.79 3.92 14.39
N ALA A 404 9.76 4.82 14.33
CA ALA A 404 10.18 5.49 13.11
C ALA A 404 11.68 5.78 13.11
N GLY A 405 12.30 5.60 11.95
CA GLY A 405 13.69 5.94 11.72
C GLY A 405 13.92 7.46 11.83
N PRO A 406 14.97 7.91 12.52
CA PRO A 406 15.27 9.33 12.62
C PRO A 406 15.77 9.88 11.27
N ILE A 407 15.22 11.04 10.85
CA ILE A 407 15.37 11.62 9.48
C ILE A 407 16.83 11.92 9.12
N ASP A 408 17.65 12.22 10.12
CA ASP A 408 19.09 12.45 9.98
C ASP A 408 19.88 11.16 9.67
N VAL A 409 19.28 9.98 9.92
CA VAL A 409 19.85 8.67 9.59
C VAL A 409 19.25 8.10 8.29
N VAL A 410 17.91 8.04 8.20
CA VAL A 410 17.17 7.47 7.07
C VAL A 410 15.92 8.29 6.73
N PHE A 411 15.58 8.38 5.44
CA PHE A 411 14.42 9.12 4.98
C PHE A 411 13.84 8.57 3.68
N ASP A 412 12.51 8.65 3.54
CA ASP A 412 11.82 8.39 2.29
C ASP A 412 11.80 9.67 1.44
N ARG A 413 12.51 9.64 0.31
CA ARG A 413 12.52 10.75 -0.66
C ARG A 413 11.20 10.94 -1.37
N SER A 414 10.45 9.86 -1.56
CA SER A 414 9.17 9.89 -2.25
C SER A 414 8.05 10.46 -1.37
N ALA A 415 8.23 10.39 -0.04
CA ALA A 415 7.27 10.83 0.97
C ALA A 415 5.83 10.38 0.63
N VAL A 416 5.68 9.14 0.13
CA VAL A 416 4.40 8.64 -0.40
C VAL A 416 3.30 8.62 0.67
N LEU A 417 3.70 8.56 1.94
CA LEU A 417 2.82 8.63 3.10
C LEU A 417 2.65 10.06 3.66
N GLY A 418 2.99 11.10 2.88
CA GLY A 418 2.93 12.50 3.31
C GLY A 418 4.02 12.91 4.31
N THR A 419 4.99 12.02 4.57
CA THR A 419 6.10 12.25 5.51
C THR A 419 7.39 11.65 4.97
N PRO A 420 8.55 12.33 5.16
CA PRO A 420 9.85 11.75 4.82
C PRO A 420 10.35 10.75 5.87
N LYS A 421 9.65 10.57 7.00
CA LYS A 421 10.02 9.59 8.03
C LYS A 421 9.76 8.17 7.52
N ILE A 422 10.70 7.27 7.80
CA ILE A 422 10.47 5.83 7.65
C ILE A 422 9.72 5.32 8.88
N ILE A 423 8.44 5.00 8.72
CA ILE A 423 7.60 4.44 9.79
C ILE A 423 7.66 2.92 9.69
N ASN A 424 7.99 2.26 10.80
CA ASN A 424 8.10 0.80 10.85
C ASN A 424 6.78 0.15 10.42
N GLY A 425 6.84 -0.99 9.71
CA GLY A 425 5.68 -1.59 9.06
C GLY A 425 5.38 -0.92 7.73
N ILE A 426 4.53 0.12 7.70
CA ILE A 426 3.97 0.67 6.45
C ILE A 426 5.03 1.15 5.44
N SER A 427 6.07 1.88 5.87
CA SER A 427 7.11 2.35 4.95
C SER A 427 7.92 1.18 4.42
N CYS A 428 8.21 0.19 5.28
CA CYS A 428 8.94 -1.01 4.91
C CYS A 428 8.14 -1.87 3.91
N ILE A 429 6.84 -2.06 4.16
CA ILE A 429 5.92 -2.77 3.26
C ILE A 429 5.89 -2.12 1.87
N TYR A 430 5.88 -0.78 1.82
CA TYR A 430 5.90 -0.01 0.59
C TYR A 430 7.23 -0.15 -0.17
N CYS A 431 8.36 0.07 0.51
CA CYS A 431 9.70 -0.03 -0.08
C CYS A 431 10.01 -1.46 -0.55
N HIS A 432 9.63 -2.46 0.24
CA HIS A 432 9.82 -3.88 -0.05
C HIS A 432 8.63 -4.51 -0.78
N ARG A 433 7.97 -3.74 -1.67
CA ARG A 433 6.80 -4.19 -2.45
C ARG A 433 6.98 -5.54 -3.15
N ASN A 434 8.20 -5.82 -3.59
CA ASN A 434 8.56 -7.05 -4.30
C ASN A 434 9.44 -7.98 -3.45
N GLY A 435 9.61 -7.70 -2.15
CA GLY A 435 10.50 -8.44 -1.25
C GLY A 435 11.85 -7.74 -1.09
N MET A 436 12.92 -8.52 -0.95
CA MET A 436 14.27 -7.98 -0.81
C MET A 436 14.66 -7.18 -2.07
N ILE A 437 15.20 -5.97 -1.86
CA ILE A 437 15.64 -5.07 -2.94
C ILE A 437 16.96 -5.61 -3.50
N THR A 438 17.05 -5.77 -4.82
CA THR A 438 18.23 -6.37 -5.49
C THR A 438 19.19 -5.34 -6.07
N ASP A 439 18.79 -4.07 -6.13
CA ASP A 439 19.59 -2.99 -6.72
C ASP A 439 20.61 -2.43 -5.72
N PHE A 440 21.64 -3.22 -5.45
CA PHE A 440 22.81 -2.82 -4.70
C PHE A 440 24.04 -3.62 -5.13
N ARG A 441 25.22 -3.09 -4.86
CA ARG A 441 26.49 -3.71 -5.21
C ARG A 441 27.48 -3.50 -4.07
N ASP A 442 28.29 -4.51 -3.78
CA ASP A 442 29.33 -4.38 -2.77
C ASP A 442 30.51 -3.55 -3.31
N GLU A 443 30.98 -2.61 -2.49
CA GLU A 443 32.16 -1.78 -2.75
C GLU A 443 33.33 -2.13 -1.81
N LEU A 444 33.10 -2.96 -0.78
CA LEU A 444 34.05 -3.18 0.30
C LEU A 444 34.98 -4.38 0.09
N ARG A 445 34.53 -5.46 -0.57
CA ARG A 445 35.30 -6.68 -0.80
C ARG A 445 36.63 -6.43 -1.53
N GLN A 446 36.65 -5.43 -2.42
CA GLN A 446 37.83 -5.07 -3.21
C GLN A 446 38.64 -3.91 -2.63
N ALA A 447 38.21 -3.29 -1.54
CA ALA A 447 38.93 -2.16 -0.94
C ALA A 447 40.31 -2.62 -0.42
N GLU A 448 41.39 -2.06 -0.96
CA GLU A 448 42.79 -2.48 -0.71
C GLU A 448 43.38 -1.99 0.64
N THR A 449 42.56 -1.79 1.67
CA THR A 449 43.00 -1.15 2.93
C THR A 449 43.40 -2.15 4.03
N LEU A 450 42.99 -3.42 3.93
CA LEU A 450 43.21 -4.45 4.96
C LEU A 450 44.18 -5.55 4.50
N GLY A 451 45.01 -6.03 5.42
CA GLY A 451 45.91 -7.17 5.24
C GLY A 451 45.81 -8.19 6.38
N GLY A 452 46.31 -9.41 6.16
CA GLY A 452 46.30 -10.50 7.15
C GLY A 452 44.89 -11.01 7.48
N ALA A 453 44.71 -11.48 8.73
CA ALA A 453 43.47 -12.09 9.19
C ALA A 453 42.19 -11.24 8.98
N PRO A 454 42.19 -9.90 9.15
CA PRO A 454 41.04 -9.07 8.80
C PRO A 454 40.63 -9.17 7.32
N ARG A 455 41.60 -9.18 6.39
CA ARG A 455 41.32 -9.32 4.96
C ARG A 455 40.72 -10.69 4.65
N ASP A 456 41.28 -11.75 5.22
CA ASP A 456 40.80 -13.11 5.02
C ASP A 456 39.36 -13.26 5.52
N HIS A 457 39.02 -12.63 6.64
CA HIS A 457 37.67 -12.63 7.18
C HIS A 457 36.70 -11.81 6.31
N VAL A 458 37.09 -10.64 5.80
CA VAL A 458 36.30 -9.89 4.81
C VAL A 458 36.02 -10.76 3.58
N LEU A 459 37.04 -11.42 3.01
CA LEU A 459 36.86 -12.28 1.84
C LEU A 459 35.95 -13.49 2.11
N LYS A 460 35.82 -13.91 3.37
CA LYS A 460 34.92 -14.98 3.80
C LYS A 460 33.47 -14.52 3.90
N ILE A 461 33.22 -13.34 4.49
CA ILE A 461 31.85 -12.88 4.84
C ILE A 461 31.22 -11.92 3.83
N TYR A 462 32.01 -11.28 2.98
CA TYR A 462 31.52 -10.44 1.88
C TYR A 462 31.56 -11.26 0.59
N PRO A 463 30.52 -12.02 0.21
CA PRO A 463 30.56 -12.82 -1.01
C PRO A 463 30.80 -11.96 -2.26
N THR A 464 31.10 -12.60 -3.40
CA THR A 464 31.12 -11.88 -4.68
C THR A 464 29.74 -11.32 -5.00
N ASP A 465 29.67 -10.26 -5.81
CA ASP A 465 28.40 -9.66 -6.25
C ASP A 465 27.44 -10.72 -6.79
N ASP A 466 27.90 -11.61 -7.68
CA ASP A 466 27.07 -12.70 -8.22
C ASP A 466 26.53 -13.65 -7.15
N ALA A 467 27.33 -13.97 -6.13
CA ALA A 467 26.91 -14.84 -5.05
C ALA A 467 25.89 -14.14 -4.13
N MET A 468 26.11 -12.87 -3.79
CA MET A 468 25.14 -12.06 -3.05
C MET A 468 23.83 -11.93 -3.83
N GLN A 469 23.92 -11.60 -5.12
CA GLN A 469 22.77 -11.41 -6.01
C GLN A 469 21.93 -12.68 -6.17
N ARG A 470 22.55 -13.87 -6.15
CA ARG A 470 21.79 -15.14 -6.13
C ARG A 470 20.95 -15.28 -4.86
N VAL A 471 21.52 -14.98 -3.70
CA VAL A 471 20.86 -15.18 -2.41
C VAL A 471 19.72 -14.17 -2.21
N VAL A 472 19.95 -12.88 -2.50
CA VAL A 472 18.88 -11.88 -2.39
C VAL A 472 17.72 -12.14 -3.36
N LYS A 473 17.99 -12.62 -4.58
CA LYS A 473 16.94 -13.02 -5.53
C LYS A 473 16.15 -14.23 -5.05
N GLN A 474 16.81 -15.21 -4.43
CA GLN A 474 16.14 -16.35 -3.83
C GLN A 474 15.16 -15.93 -2.72
N ASP A 475 15.58 -15.01 -1.85
CA ASP A 475 14.73 -14.46 -0.78
C ASP A 475 13.57 -13.62 -1.34
N GLN A 476 13.83 -12.84 -2.41
CA GLN A 476 12.82 -12.09 -3.14
C GLN A 476 11.76 -13.02 -3.75
N GLU A 477 12.18 -14.09 -4.43
CA GLU A 477 11.27 -15.08 -5.02
C GLU A 477 10.45 -15.83 -3.97
N LEU A 478 11.04 -16.12 -2.79
CA LEU A 478 10.32 -16.70 -1.66
C LEU A 478 9.14 -15.82 -1.23
N PHE A 479 9.39 -14.52 -1.05
CA PHE A 479 8.35 -13.57 -0.70
C PHE A 479 7.30 -13.42 -1.81
N LEU A 480 7.72 -13.27 -3.07
CA LEU A 480 6.80 -13.08 -4.20
C LEU A 480 5.81 -14.24 -4.36
N ARG A 481 6.21 -15.47 -4.06
CA ARG A 481 5.31 -16.64 -4.06
C ARG A 481 4.20 -16.54 -3.02
N SER A 482 4.50 -16.04 -1.82
CA SER A 482 3.49 -15.81 -0.79
C SER A 482 2.64 -14.59 -1.12
N LEU A 483 3.26 -13.50 -1.60
CA LEU A 483 2.55 -12.30 -2.04
C LEU A 483 1.51 -12.62 -3.13
N GLU A 484 1.87 -13.44 -4.13
CA GLU A 484 0.95 -13.84 -5.19
C GLU A 484 -0.28 -14.57 -4.66
N LYS A 485 -0.13 -15.44 -3.65
CA LYS A 485 -1.28 -16.09 -2.99
C LYS A 485 -2.16 -15.10 -2.24
N VAL A 486 -1.56 -14.08 -1.63
CA VAL A 486 -2.23 -13.11 -0.76
C VAL A 486 -2.99 -12.05 -1.57
N VAL A 487 -2.40 -11.51 -2.64
CA VAL A 487 -2.99 -10.39 -3.40
C VAL A 487 -3.42 -10.76 -4.81
N GLY A 488 -2.88 -11.84 -5.38
CA GLY A 488 -3.22 -12.33 -6.72
C GLY A 488 -4.71 -12.57 -6.94
N PRO A 489 -5.46 -13.21 -6.01
CA PRO A 489 -6.91 -13.40 -6.15
C PRO A 489 -7.72 -12.11 -6.37
N PHE A 490 -7.18 -10.96 -5.96
CA PHE A 490 -7.85 -9.67 -6.08
C PHE A 490 -7.33 -8.83 -7.25
N LEU A 491 -6.04 -8.94 -7.59
CA LEU A 491 -5.40 -8.10 -8.62
C LEU A 491 -5.31 -8.78 -9.99
N LYS A 492 -5.02 -10.08 -10.03
CA LYS A 492 -4.81 -10.85 -11.27
C LYS A 492 -6.13 -11.40 -11.80
N VAL A 493 -7.04 -10.49 -12.14
CA VAL A 493 -8.38 -10.80 -12.66
C VAL A 493 -8.65 -10.07 -13.98
N GLY A 494 -9.55 -10.60 -14.81
CA GLY A 494 -9.86 -10.03 -16.12
C GLY A 494 -8.63 -9.89 -17.01
N ASP A 495 -8.44 -8.72 -17.59
CA ASP A 495 -7.30 -8.41 -18.47
C ASP A 495 -5.95 -8.44 -17.74
N ASP A 496 -5.96 -8.32 -16.42
CA ASP A 496 -4.77 -8.34 -15.58
C ASP A 496 -4.36 -9.77 -15.15
N ALA A 497 -5.11 -10.81 -15.55
CA ALA A 497 -4.89 -12.19 -15.07
C ALA A 497 -3.49 -12.76 -15.35
N LYS A 498 -2.85 -12.30 -16.43
CA LYS A 498 -1.50 -12.74 -16.83
C LYS A 498 -0.36 -11.87 -16.32
N LYS A 499 -0.65 -10.70 -15.72
CA LYS A 499 0.38 -9.81 -15.17
C LYS A 499 1.11 -10.49 -14.01
N LEU A 500 2.40 -10.24 -13.90
CA LEU A 500 3.19 -10.64 -12.75
C LEU A 500 2.79 -9.78 -11.55
N ILE A 501 2.83 -10.37 -10.35
CA ILE A 501 2.44 -9.63 -9.14
C ILE A 501 3.36 -8.43 -8.88
N SER A 502 4.62 -8.53 -9.29
CA SER A 502 5.63 -7.48 -9.20
C SER A 502 5.37 -6.26 -10.09
N GLU A 503 4.48 -6.37 -11.09
CA GLU A 503 4.12 -5.27 -11.97
C GLU A 503 3.07 -4.35 -11.35
N PHE A 504 2.30 -4.83 -10.36
CA PHE A 504 1.30 -4.00 -9.69
C PHE A 504 1.96 -3.06 -8.66
N PRO A 505 1.42 -1.84 -8.47
CA PRO A 505 1.69 -1.00 -7.31
C PRO A 505 1.49 -1.76 -6.00
N GLU A 506 2.24 -1.37 -4.98
CA GLU A 506 2.10 -1.94 -3.65
C GLU A 506 0.72 -1.60 -3.05
N PRO A 507 -0.15 -2.58 -2.73
CA PRO A 507 -1.54 -2.29 -2.36
C PRO A 507 -1.70 -1.50 -1.05
N VAL A 508 -0.90 -1.76 -0.02
CA VAL A 508 -1.04 -1.08 1.29
C VAL A 508 -0.71 0.40 1.15
N GLY A 509 0.40 0.74 0.51
CA GLY A 509 0.80 2.10 0.21
C GLY A 509 -0.15 2.78 -0.77
N LYS A 510 -0.72 2.05 -1.74
CA LYS A 510 -1.76 2.62 -2.62
C LYS A 510 -3.01 3.03 -1.85
N VAL A 511 -3.45 2.19 -0.92
CA VAL A 511 -4.57 2.52 -0.01
C VAL A 511 -4.22 3.69 0.88
N ALA A 512 -3.00 3.73 1.44
CA ALA A 512 -2.55 4.84 2.27
C ALA A 512 -2.57 6.19 1.51
N GLU A 513 -2.10 6.22 0.27
CA GLU A 513 -2.14 7.39 -0.62
C GLU A 513 -3.60 7.85 -0.86
N MET A 514 -4.50 6.91 -1.17
CA MET A 514 -5.90 7.23 -1.42
C MET A 514 -6.63 7.70 -0.16
N TYR A 515 -6.33 7.08 0.98
CA TYR A 515 -6.97 7.37 2.26
C TYR A 515 -6.63 8.77 2.78
N SER A 516 -5.37 9.19 2.58
CA SER A 516 -4.84 10.48 3.03
C SER A 516 -5.39 11.69 2.26
N ARG A 517 -6.21 11.46 1.22
CA ARG A 517 -6.84 12.53 0.45
C ARG A 517 -7.91 13.25 1.27
N ASP A 518 -8.06 14.54 1.00
CA ASP A 518 -9.12 15.34 1.59
C ASP A 518 -10.51 14.79 1.22
N LEU A 519 -11.40 14.82 2.20
CA LEU A 519 -12.79 14.44 2.07
C LEU A 519 -13.56 15.50 1.28
N THR A 520 -14.25 15.06 0.24
CA THR A 520 -15.30 15.85 -0.43
C THR A 520 -16.61 15.74 0.35
N ALA A 521 -17.54 16.67 0.12
CA ALA A 521 -18.90 16.59 0.69
C ALA A 521 -19.60 15.26 0.34
N ARG A 522 -19.38 14.74 -0.87
CA ARG A 522 -19.90 13.43 -1.30
C ARG A 522 -19.27 12.29 -0.51
N ALA A 523 -17.95 12.25 -0.39
CA ALA A 523 -17.26 11.21 0.39
C ALA A 523 -17.73 11.22 1.85
N MET A 524 -17.89 12.41 2.45
CA MET A 524 -18.43 12.56 3.81
C MET A 524 -19.85 12.00 3.94
N ALA A 525 -20.74 12.31 2.99
CA ALA A 525 -22.10 11.76 2.97
C ALA A 525 -22.09 10.23 2.96
N LEU A 526 -21.27 9.64 2.10
CA LEU A 526 -21.18 8.18 1.94
C LEU A 526 -20.53 7.49 3.15
N GLU A 527 -19.55 8.11 3.79
CA GLU A 527 -18.96 7.63 5.05
C GLU A 527 -19.95 7.68 6.22
N LEU A 528 -20.97 8.54 6.15
CA LEU A 528 -22.09 8.60 7.10
C LEU A 528 -23.29 7.72 6.69
N GLY A 529 -23.18 6.97 5.58
CA GLY A 529 -24.28 6.14 5.05
C GLY A 529 -25.41 6.94 4.39
N VAL A 530 -25.15 8.18 3.96
CA VAL A 530 -26.11 9.04 3.23
C VAL A 530 -25.85 8.93 1.72
N GLU A 531 -26.82 8.39 0.98
CA GLU A 531 -26.70 8.14 -0.47
C GLU A 531 -26.50 9.42 -1.31
N LYS A 532 -27.18 10.51 -0.94
CA LYS A 532 -27.18 11.77 -1.71
C LYS A 532 -26.52 12.89 -0.92
N VAL A 533 -25.52 13.54 -1.51
CA VAL A 533 -24.75 14.62 -0.87
C VAL A 533 -25.65 15.81 -0.50
N GLU A 534 -26.67 16.08 -1.31
CA GLU A 534 -27.62 17.17 -1.10
C GLU A 534 -28.42 17.00 0.21
N ILE A 535 -28.67 15.75 0.61
CA ILE A 535 -29.35 15.44 1.89
C ILE A 535 -28.44 15.81 3.06
N LEU A 536 -27.14 15.48 2.98
CA LEU A 536 -26.18 15.85 4.02
C LEU A 536 -26.03 17.38 4.08
N GLN A 537 -25.87 18.04 2.93
CA GLN A 537 -25.69 19.49 2.88
C GLN A 537 -26.89 20.24 3.49
N ALA A 538 -28.11 19.85 3.12
CA ALA A 538 -29.32 20.43 3.72
C ALA A 538 -29.39 20.22 5.25
N LYS A 539 -28.93 19.07 5.75
CA LYS A 539 -28.84 18.79 7.20
C LYS A 539 -27.78 19.65 7.89
N ILE A 540 -26.64 19.90 7.25
CA ILE A 540 -25.59 20.78 7.76
C ILE A 540 -26.10 22.23 7.86
N ASP A 541 -26.68 22.77 6.79
CA ASP A 541 -27.19 24.15 6.77
C ASP A 541 -28.30 24.39 7.83
N ALA A 542 -29.13 23.38 8.07
CA ALA A 542 -30.20 23.45 9.06
C ALA A 542 -29.74 23.24 10.51
N ASN A 543 -28.49 22.80 10.75
CA ASN A 543 -28.01 22.43 12.08
C ASN A 543 -26.85 23.31 12.56
N ARG A 544 -27.15 24.19 13.54
CA ARG A 544 -26.16 25.11 14.12
C ARG A 544 -24.97 24.40 14.76
N ASP A 545 -25.13 23.20 15.30
CA ASP A 545 -24.02 22.45 15.91
C ASP A 545 -23.10 21.86 14.84
N LEU A 546 -23.64 21.37 13.72
CA LEU A 546 -22.83 20.95 12.57
C LEU A 546 -22.05 22.11 11.95
N LEU A 547 -22.66 23.31 11.88
CA LEU A 547 -21.97 24.52 11.43
C LEU A 547 -20.83 24.90 12.39
N ARG A 548 -21.00 24.74 13.71
CA ARG A 548 -19.95 24.98 14.72
C ARG A 548 -18.77 24.02 14.61
N PHE A 549 -18.98 22.81 14.10
CA PHE A 549 -17.88 21.90 13.74
C PHE A 549 -17.08 22.36 12.50
N GLY A 550 -17.49 23.47 11.88
CA GLY A 550 -16.84 24.06 10.72
C GLY A 550 -17.17 23.32 9.43
N LEU A 551 -18.34 22.69 9.34
CA LEU A 551 -18.80 21.98 8.14
C LEU A 551 -19.52 22.90 7.13
N GLY A 552 -19.69 24.19 7.44
CA GLY A 552 -20.36 25.14 6.53
C GLY A 552 -19.64 25.33 5.19
N THR A 553 -18.35 25.00 5.08
CA THR A 553 -17.64 25.01 3.79
C THR A 553 -18.09 23.87 2.86
N MET A 554 -18.69 22.80 3.41
CA MET A 554 -19.19 21.66 2.63
C MET A 554 -20.51 21.94 1.90
N THR A 555 -21.19 23.02 2.26
CA THR A 555 -22.48 23.41 1.67
C THR A 555 -22.35 24.55 0.67
N GLN A 556 -21.13 25.06 0.44
CA GLN A 556 -20.83 26.09 -0.55
C GLN A 556 -20.93 25.54 -1.99
N ASP A 557 -20.97 26.45 -2.96
CA ASP A 557 -20.93 26.15 -4.39
C ASP A 557 -19.74 26.88 -5.05
N PRO A 558 -18.67 26.16 -5.47
CA PRO A 558 -18.47 24.71 -5.31
C PRO A 558 -18.18 24.32 -3.84
N PRO A 559 -18.48 23.07 -3.43
CA PRO A 559 -18.20 22.61 -2.07
C PRO A 559 -16.69 22.59 -1.78
N GLY A 560 -16.32 22.98 -0.56
CA GLY A 560 -14.95 22.80 -0.05
C GLY A 560 -14.60 21.34 0.25
N THR A 561 -13.40 21.12 0.79
CA THR A 561 -12.92 19.82 1.26
C THR A 561 -12.54 19.86 2.75
N LEU A 562 -12.41 18.68 3.38
CA LEU A 562 -12.00 18.52 4.77
C LEU A 562 -10.80 17.60 4.86
N LYS A 563 -9.78 18.00 5.61
CA LYS A 563 -8.63 17.15 5.91
C LYS A 563 -9.06 15.86 6.61
N ARG A 564 -8.53 14.72 6.17
CA ARG A 564 -8.81 13.39 6.73
C ARG A 564 -8.52 13.36 8.23
N GLU A 565 -7.41 13.97 8.65
CA GLU A 565 -7.01 14.06 10.06
C GLU A 565 -8.09 14.76 10.89
N LYS A 566 -8.63 15.89 10.40
CA LYS A 566 -9.69 16.63 11.12
C LYS A 566 -10.96 15.78 11.28
N TRP A 567 -11.28 14.93 10.32
CA TRP A 567 -12.45 14.04 10.40
C TRP A 567 -12.31 12.95 11.47
N GLU A 568 -11.06 12.53 11.73
CA GLU A 568 -10.72 11.44 12.63
C GLU A 568 -10.25 11.88 14.00
N THR A 569 -9.80 13.13 14.16
CA THR A 569 -9.25 13.66 15.42
C THR A 569 -10.16 13.30 16.60
N GLN A 570 -9.60 12.57 17.57
CA GLN A 570 -10.32 12.14 18.77
C GLN A 570 -9.93 12.99 19.98
N ASP A 571 -10.92 13.58 20.65
CA ASP A 571 -10.85 14.06 22.04
C ASP A 571 -12.01 13.44 22.82
N GLY A 572 -11.89 12.13 23.06
CA GLY A 572 -13.00 11.27 23.48
C GLY A 572 -13.74 10.65 22.30
N THR A 573 -14.33 11.48 21.42
CA THR A 573 -14.99 11.08 20.17
C THR A 573 -14.35 11.77 18.97
N SER A 574 -14.50 11.19 17.77
CA SER A 574 -14.07 11.81 16.51
C SER A 574 -15.12 12.79 15.98
N LEU A 575 -14.68 13.70 15.11
CA LEU A 575 -15.60 14.59 14.40
C LEU A 575 -16.63 13.79 13.58
N MET A 576 -16.23 12.68 12.93
CA MET A 576 -17.17 11.80 12.23
C MET A 576 -18.27 11.28 13.16
N GLN A 577 -17.89 10.79 14.34
CA GLN A 577 -18.83 10.25 15.33
C GLN A 577 -19.77 11.33 15.85
N ASP A 578 -19.24 12.53 16.11
CA ASP A 578 -20.04 13.67 16.57
C ASP A 578 -21.08 14.08 15.53
N VAL A 579 -20.70 14.11 14.25
CA VAL A 579 -21.62 14.40 13.15
C VAL A 579 -22.70 13.33 13.03
N ALA A 580 -22.33 12.04 13.07
CA ALA A 580 -23.28 10.94 13.04
C ALA A 580 -24.29 11.01 14.20
N SER A 581 -23.82 11.36 15.41
CA SER A 581 -24.65 11.56 16.59
C SER A 581 -25.62 12.73 16.42
N GLN A 582 -25.15 13.89 15.96
CA GLN A 582 -25.99 15.06 15.71
C GLN A 582 -27.06 14.78 14.65
N LEU A 583 -26.74 13.92 13.67
CA LEU A 583 -27.68 13.47 12.65
C LEU A 583 -28.60 12.32 13.10
N ARG A 584 -28.40 11.81 14.33
CA ARG A 584 -29.12 10.65 14.92
C ARG A 584 -28.96 9.37 14.12
N MET A 585 -27.78 9.17 13.53
CA MET A 585 -27.44 8.02 12.70
C MET A 585 -26.74 6.92 13.51
N GLY A 586 -26.23 7.24 14.69
CA GLY A 586 -25.63 6.30 15.64
C GLY A 586 -25.08 7.06 16.85
N LEU A 587 -24.84 6.35 17.95
CA LEU A 587 -24.11 6.91 19.09
C LEU A 587 -22.62 6.63 18.95
N PRO A 588 -21.72 7.54 19.36
CA PRO A 588 -20.29 7.28 19.36
C PRO A 588 -19.93 6.06 20.21
N TYR A 589 -19.12 5.16 19.65
CA TYR A 589 -18.39 4.19 20.46
C TYR A 589 -17.17 4.88 21.08
N VAL A 590 -17.13 4.91 22.41
CA VAL A 590 -15.96 5.34 23.17
C VAL A 590 -15.42 4.09 23.85
N PRO A 591 -14.20 3.65 23.51
CA PRO A 591 -13.56 2.54 24.22
C PRO A 591 -13.55 2.83 25.72
N ALA A 592 -13.87 1.84 26.55
CA ALA A 592 -13.67 1.98 27.98
C ALA A 592 -12.20 2.37 28.23
N ARG A 593 -11.96 3.45 28.98
CA ARG A 593 -10.58 3.80 29.38
C ARG A 593 -10.01 2.58 30.05
N SER A 594 -8.94 2.02 29.49
CA SER A 594 -8.15 1.00 30.18
C SER A 594 -7.78 1.58 31.54
N ALA A 595 -8.25 0.94 32.61
CA ALA A 595 -7.75 1.20 33.94
C ALA A 595 -6.28 0.76 33.94
N GLY A 596 -5.38 1.70 33.67
CA GLY A 596 -3.94 1.49 33.71
C GLY A 596 -3.36 0.88 32.43
N THR A 597 -2.60 1.70 31.71
CA THR A 597 -1.25 1.29 31.33
C THR A 597 -0.29 2.09 32.23
N PRO A 598 0.70 1.45 32.87
CA PRO A 598 1.71 2.14 33.68
C PRO A 598 2.54 3.13 32.85
#